data_AF-A0A947JGC5-F1
#
_entry.id   AF-A0A947JGC5-F1
#
_cell.length_a   1.000
_cell.length_b   1.000
_cell.length_c   1.000
_cell.angle_alpha   90.00
_cell.angle_beta   90.00
_cell.angle_gamma   90.00
#
_symmetry.space_group_name_H-M   'P 1'
#
loop_
_entity.id
_entity.type
_entity.pdbx_description
1 polymer ?
#
loop_
_entity_poly.entity_id
_entity_poly.type
_entity_poly.pdbx_seq_one_letter_code
_entity_poly.pdbx_strand_id
1 'polypeptide(L)' 'AAMVLGAKKTLAIARRLGIKRAILKSNSPSCGCGMIYDGTFKDKLKKGNGVTAALFLRYSIKIYNEKDDDYGP' A
#
# COMPACT_ATOMS: atom_id res chain seq x y z
N ALA A 1 -1.06 15.83 5.21
CA ALA A 1 -0.75 15.40 6.60
C ALA A 1 -1.55 14.17 7.04
N ALA A 2 -2.87 14.13 6.86
CA ALA A 2 -3.73 13.04 7.35
C ALA A 2 -3.35 11.63 6.84
N MET A 3 -3.08 11.47 5.54
CA MET A 3 -2.69 10.16 4.96
C MET A 3 -1.39 9.60 5.56
N VAL A 4 -0.38 10.46 5.77
CA VAL A 4 0.90 10.06 6.36
C VAL A 4 0.72 9.65 7.82
N LEU A 5 -0.12 10.36 8.58
CA LEU A 5 -0.44 10.00 9.96
C LEU A 5 -1.15 8.63 10.01
N GLY A 6 -2.12 8.40 9.11
CA GLY A 6 -2.79 7.12 8.96
C GLY A 6 -1.81 5.98 8.69
N ALA A 7 -0.95 6.14 7.67
CA ALA A 7 0.06 5.16 7.32
C ALA A 7 0.99 4.82 8.50
N LYS A 8 1.47 5.84 9.24
CA LYS A 8 2.31 5.64 10.44
C LYS A 8 1.60 4.86 11.54
N LYS A 9 0.32 5.16 11.80
CA LYS A 9 -0.50 4.45 12.80
C LYS A 9 -0.68 2.98 12.39
N THR A 10 -1.01 2.72 11.13
CA THR A 10 -1.16 1.36 10.61
C THR A 10 0.16 0.59 10.68
N LEU A 11 1.29 1.22 10.34
CA LEU A 11 2.61 0.61 10.49
C LEU A 11 2.91 0.26 11.95
N ALA A 12 2.59 1.16 12.89
CA ALA A 12 2.82 0.90 14.31
C ALA A 12 2.04 -0.34 14.79
N ILE A 13 0.78 -0.49 14.36
CA ILE A 13 -0.02 -1.68 14.63
C ILE A 13 0.61 -2.92 13.99
N ALA A 14 0.95 -2.87 12.70
CA ALA A 14 1.56 -3.97 11.98
C ALA A 14 2.85 -4.45 12.65
N ARG A 15 3.72 -3.53 13.06
CA ARG A 15 4.97 -3.84 13.77
C ARG A 15 4.72 -4.45 15.14
N ARG A 16 3.77 -3.91 15.92
CA ARG A 16 3.42 -4.44 17.24
C ARG A 16 2.90 -5.87 17.16
N LEU A 17 2.18 -6.20 16.10
CA LEU A 17 1.62 -7.53 15.85
C LEU A 17 2.58 -8.45 15.07
N GLY A 18 3.79 -7.99 14.73
CA GLY A 18 4.75 -8.80 13.97
C GLY A 18 4.34 -9.10 12.52
N ILE A 19 3.44 -8.32 11.94
CA ILE A 19 2.92 -8.53 10.58
C ILE A 19 4.04 -8.34 9.54
N LYS A 20 4.15 -9.31 8.64
CA LYS A 20 5.12 -9.32 7.52
C LYS A 20 4.46 -9.24 6.15
N ARG A 21 3.14 -9.40 6.09
CA ARG A 21 2.35 -9.46 4.86
C ARG A 21 1.09 -8.62 5.02
N ALA A 22 0.73 -7.84 4.01
CA ALA A 22 -0.47 -7.01 4.01
C ALA A 22 -1.19 -7.09 2.67
N ILE A 23 -2.51 -7.23 2.71
CA ILE A 23 -3.37 -7.16 1.52
C ILE A 23 -3.89 -5.73 1.43
N LEU A 24 -3.61 -5.05 0.32
CA LEU A 24 -3.96 -3.66 0.10
C LEU A 24 -4.75 -3.50 -1.21
N LYS A 25 -5.74 -2.61 -1.20
CA LYS A 25 -6.57 -2.32 -2.39
C LYS A 25 -5.71 -1.69 -3.49
N SER A 26 -5.76 -2.30 -4.68
CA SER A 26 -5.06 -1.83 -5.89
C SER A 26 -5.40 -0.38 -6.24
N ASN A 27 -4.49 0.31 -6.93
CA ASN A 27 -4.67 1.64 -7.53
C ASN A 27 -4.94 2.81 -6.55
N SER A 28 -5.16 2.56 -5.26
CA SER A 28 -5.45 3.61 -4.28
C SER A 28 -4.24 4.53 -4.05
N PRO A 29 -4.40 5.86 -3.96
CA PRO A 29 -3.32 6.79 -3.61
C PRO A 29 -2.74 6.57 -2.20
N SER A 30 -3.42 5.78 -1.35
CA SER A 30 -2.90 5.34 -0.05
C SER A 30 -2.37 3.91 -0.09
N CYS A 31 -3.13 2.98 -0.70
CA CYS A 31 -2.91 1.54 -0.53
C CYS A 31 -2.33 0.84 -1.79
N GLY A 32 -2.42 1.45 -2.96
CA GLY A 32 -1.95 0.84 -4.21
C GLY A 32 -0.44 0.64 -4.23
N CYS A 33 0.02 -0.46 -4.80
CA CYS A 33 1.43 -0.80 -4.96
C CYS A 33 1.74 -0.98 -6.45
N GLY A 34 2.82 -0.37 -6.94
CA GLY A 34 3.23 -0.36 -8.34
C GLY A 34 2.43 0.61 -9.23
N MET A 35 1.11 0.68 -9.06
CA MET A 35 0.22 1.57 -9.80
C MET A 35 -0.77 2.29 -8.85
N ILE A 36 -0.97 3.59 -9.07
CA ILE A 36 -1.95 4.42 -8.34
C ILE A 36 -2.67 5.38 -9.28
N TYR A 37 -3.88 5.82 -8.91
CA TYR A 37 -4.56 6.90 -9.60
C TYR A 37 -3.73 8.19 -9.58
N ASP A 38 -3.73 8.91 -10.70
CA ASP A 38 -2.90 10.10 -10.87
C ASP A 38 -3.43 11.35 -10.15
N GLY A 39 -4.69 11.30 -9.68
CA GLY A 39 -5.37 12.39 -8.96
C GLY A 39 -6.13 13.36 -9.86
N THR A 40 -6.21 13.10 -11.17
CA THR A 40 -6.92 13.95 -12.13
C THR A 40 -8.41 13.63 -12.26
N PHE A 41 -8.88 12.58 -11.57
CA PHE A 41 -10.26 12.06 -11.65
C PHE A 41 -10.69 11.66 -13.08
N LYS A 42 -9.71 11.29 -13.93
CA LYS A 42 -9.93 10.79 -15.30
C LYS A 42 -9.67 9.28 -15.43
N ASP A 43 -9.78 8.56 -14.30
CA ASP A 43 -9.43 7.13 -14.19
C ASP A 43 -8.04 6.76 -14.73
N LYS A 44 -7.11 7.72 -14.71
CA LYS A 44 -5.75 7.52 -15.17
C LYS A 44 -4.88 6.95 -14.05
N LEU A 45 -4.14 5.91 -14.39
CA LEU A 45 -3.13 5.31 -13.52
C LEU A 45 -1.74 5.85 -13.87
N LYS A 46 -0.90 5.94 -12.84
CA LYS A 46 0.53 6.20 -12.97
C LYS A 46 1.32 5.17 -12.17
N LYS A 47 2.57 4.94 -12.58
CA LYS A 47 3.51 4.16 -11.78
C LYS A 47 3.76 4.88 -10.45
N GLY A 48 3.68 4.14 -9.36
CA GLY A 48 3.89 4.68 -8.02
C GLY A 48 3.26 3.82 -6.93
N ASN A 49 3.66 4.11 -5.70
CA ASN A 49 3.12 3.46 -4.50
C ASN A 49 2.32 4.49 -3.70
N GLY A 50 1.18 4.06 -3.17
CA GLY A 50 0.41 4.85 -2.22
C GLY A 50 1.18 5.04 -0.91
N VAL A 51 0.76 6.02 -0.11
CA VAL A 51 1.48 6.42 1.10
C VAL A 51 1.69 5.27 2.09
N THR A 52 0.68 4.43 2.30
CA THR A 52 0.76 3.25 3.18
C THR A 52 1.63 2.16 2.55
N ALA A 53 1.45 1.90 1.26
CA ALA A 53 2.22 0.89 0.54
C ALA A 53 3.72 1.22 0.54
N ALA A 54 4.09 2.46 0.22
CA ALA A 54 5.47 2.93 0.24
C ALA A 54 6.12 2.75 1.62
N LEU A 55 5.37 3.05 2.69
CA LEU A 55 5.85 2.87 4.05
C LEU A 55 6.03 1.39 4.40
N PHE A 56 5.08 0.52 4.03
CA PHE A 56 5.16 -0.91 4.31
C PHE A 56 6.34 -1.58 3.60
N LEU A 57 6.57 -1.25 2.32
CA LEU A 57 7.73 -1.72 1.57
C LEU A 57 9.05 -1.32 2.23
N ARG A 58 9.15 -0.08 2.73
CA ARG A 58 10.34 0.41 3.44
C ARG A 58 10.65 -0.35 4.73
N TYR A 59 9.64 -0.96 5.35
CA TYR A 59 9.78 -1.77 6.57
C TYR A 59 9.72 -3.28 6.27
N SER A 60 9.97 -3.68 5.02
CA SER A 60 10.00 -5.07 4.57
C SER A 60 8.71 -5.85 4.86
N ILE A 61 7.57 -5.17 4.80
CA ILE A 61 6.24 -5.79 4.79
C ILE A 61 5.89 -6.06 3.32
N LYS A 62 5.73 -7.33 2.97
CA LYS A 62 5.31 -7.74 1.62
C LYS A 62 3.85 -7.34 1.40
N ILE A 63 3.57 -6.74 0.26
CA ILE A 63 2.24 -6.26 -0.10
C ILE A 63 1.69 -7.17 -1.18
N TYR A 64 0.41 -7.51 -1.04
CA TYR A 64 -0.39 -8.21 -2.02
C TYR A 64 -1.59 -7.34 -2.39
N ASN A 65 -2.06 -7.46 -3.62
CA ASN A 65 -3.28 -6.83 -4.09
C ASN A 65 -4.08 -7.80 -4.97
N GLU A 66 -5.25 -7.38 -5.46
CA GLU A 66 -6.13 -8.28 -6.23
C GLU A 66 -5.54 -8.73 -7.58
N LYS A 67 -4.44 -8.11 -8.02
CA LYS A 67 -3.69 -8.46 -9.24
C LYS A 67 -2.39 -9.19 -8.95
N ASP A 68 -2.06 -9.44 -7.68
CA ASP A 68 -0.92 -10.29 -7.36
C ASP A 68 -1.33 -11.76 -7.53
N ASP A 69 -0.86 -12.38 -8.62
CA ASP A 69 -0.96 -13.82 -8.84
C ASP A 69 -0.03 -14.61 -7.90
N ASP A 70 0.88 -13.94 -7.20
CA ASP A 70 1.81 -14.50 -6.21
C ASP A 70 1.14 -14.72 -4.85
N TYR A 71 -0.12 -15.17 -4.83
CA TYR A 71 -0.75 -15.78 -3.65
C TYR A 71 -0.21 -17.21 -3.48
N GLY A 72 1.11 -17.36 -3.48
CA GLY A 72 1.79 -18.62 -3.20
C GLY A 72 1.44 -19.15 -1.80
N PRO A 73 1.63 -20.46 -1.56
CA PRO A 73 1.10 -21.18 -0.41
C PRO A 73 1.47 -20.60 0.97
#